data_AF-A0A7C9VFP0-F1
#
_entry.id   AF-A0A7C9VFP0-F1
#
_cell.length_a   1.000
_cell.length_b   1.000
_cell.length_c   1.000
_cell.angle_alpha   90.00
_cell.angle_beta   90.00
_cell.angle_gamma   90.00
#
_symmetry.space_group_name_H-M   'P 1'
#
loop_
_entity.id
_entity.type
_entity.pdbx_description
1 polymer ?
#
loop_
_entity_poly.entity_id
_entity_poly.type
_entity_poly.pdbx_seq_one_letter_code
_entity_poly.pdbx_strand_id
1 'polypeptide(L)'
;MARDQIDMTPLDSRDELVAWLEAGVKPKSEFRIGTEHEKTPFTLEGHRPVPYEGTRGIGALLEGMQLLLGWEPITENGKIIGLHDVTGGGAISLEPGGQFELSGAPV
;
A
#
# COMPACT_ATOMS: atom_id res chain seq x y z
N MET A 1 2.85 -5.78 -3.77
CA MET A 1 2.19 -4.70 -2.97
C MET A 1 0.91 -4.30 -3.69
N ALA A 2 0.01 -3.55 -3.05
CA ALA A 2 -1.36 -3.32 -3.54
C ALA A 2 -1.45 -2.83 -5.02
N ARG A 3 -0.36 -2.30 -5.61
CA ARG A 3 -0.28 -1.90 -7.02
C ARG A 3 0.84 -2.62 -7.78
N ASP A 4 0.75 -3.94 -7.89
CA ASP A 4 1.67 -4.70 -8.73
C ASP A 4 1.41 -4.38 -10.22
N GLN A 5 2.44 -3.89 -10.92
CA GLN A 5 2.39 -3.77 -12.38
C GLN A 5 2.76 -5.11 -12.99
N ILE A 6 1.86 -5.64 -13.83
CA ILE A 6 2.10 -6.86 -14.58
C ILE A 6 2.83 -6.49 -15.86
N ASP A 7 4.13 -6.78 -15.92
CA ASP A 7 4.91 -6.80 -17.15
C ASP A 7 5.13 -8.26 -17.56
N MET A 8 4.57 -8.65 -18.70
CA MET A 8 4.66 -10.01 -19.24
C MET A 8 5.81 -10.17 -20.23
N THR A 9 6.68 -9.15 -20.36
CA THR A 9 7.87 -9.21 -21.23
C THR A 9 8.75 -10.39 -20.79
N PRO A 10 9.00 -11.38 -21.66
CA PRO A 10 9.87 -12.50 -21.33
C PRO A 10 11.28 -12.01 -20.99
N LEU A 11 11.93 -12.69 -20.03
CA LEU A 11 13.33 -12.45 -19.72
C LEU A 11 14.20 -13.27 -20.68
N ASP A 12 15.13 -12.61 -21.37
CA ASP A 12 16.06 -13.28 -22.29
C ASP A 12 17.34 -13.73 -21.56
N SER A 13 17.64 -13.13 -20.41
CA SER A 13 18.86 -13.40 -19.65
C SER A 13 18.74 -13.08 -18.17
N ARG A 14 19.68 -13.61 -17.37
CA ARG A 14 19.85 -13.22 -15.95
C ARG A 14 20.24 -11.74 -15.82
N ASP A 15 20.93 -11.20 -16.82
CA ASP A 15 21.50 -9.85 -16.74
C ASP A 15 20.41 -8.77 -16.77
N GLU A 16 19.23 -9.05 -17.32
CA GLU A 16 18.05 -8.17 -17.22
C GLU A 16 17.56 -7.99 -15.78
N LEU A 17 17.57 -9.06 -14.97
CA LEU A 17 17.22 -8.98 -13.55
C LEU A 17 18.23 -8.15 -12.76
N VAL A 18 19.51 -8.26 -13.10
CA VAL A 18 20.58 -7.45 -12.49
C VAL A 18 20.42 -5.99 -12.88
N ALA A 19 20.18 -5.72 -14.17
CA ALA A 19 20.00 -4.37 -14.69
C ALA A 19 18.78 -3.67 -14.06
N TRP A 20 17.68 -4.41 -13.79
CA TRP A 20 16.52 -3.88 -13.09
C TRP A 20 16.87 -3.35 -11.68
N LEU A 21 17.69 -4.09 -10.92
CA LEU A 21 18.16 -3.65 -9.60
C LEU A 21 19.13 -2.48 -9.71
N GLU A 22 20.06 -2.53 -10.67
CA GLU A 22 21.06 -1.49 -10.91
C GLU A 22 20.41 -0.14 -11.25
N ALA A 23 19.29 -0.15 -12.00
CA ALA A 23 18.51 1.06 -12.31
C ALA A 23 17.98 1.79 -11.06
N GLY A 24 17.95 1.13 -9.89
CA GLY A 24 17.56 1.73 -8.62
C GLY A 24 18.63 2.61 -7.96
N VAL A 25 19.90 2.51 -8.38
CA VAL A 25 21.05 3.23 -7.79
C VAL A 25 20.93 4.73 -8.01
N LYS A 26 21.12 5.52 -6.95
CA LYS A 26 21.01 7.00 -6.97
C LYS A 26 22.26 7.65 -6.37
N PRO A 27 22.65 8.87 -6.79
CA PRO A 27 23.68 9.62 -6.11
C PRO A 27 23.22 10.05 -4.70
N LYS A 28 24.17 10.34 -3.81
CA LYS A 28 23.87 10.73 -2.42
C LYS A 28 22.93 11.94 -2.31
N SER A 29 22.95 12.86 -3.28
CA SER A 29 22.04 14.02 -3.36
C SER A 29 20.56 13.64 -3.57
N GLU A 30 20.30 12.43 -4.06
CA GLU A 30 18.97 11.90 -4.35
C GLU A 30 18.52 10.85 -3.32
N PHE A 31 19.31 10.62 -2.27
CA PHE A 31 18.89 9.76 -1.17
C PHE A 31 17.67 10.36 -0.46
N ARG A 32 16.75 9.49 -0.09
CA ARG A 32 15.49 9.78 0.60
C ARG A 32 15.22 8.73 1.66
N ILE A 33 14.31 9.02 2.59
CA ILE A 33 13.85 8.09 3.62
C ILE A 33 12.36 7.84 3.43
N GLY A 34 11.99 6.60 3.19
CA GLY A 34 10.61 6.13 3.29
C GLY A 34 10.38 5.50 4.67
N THR A 35 9.20 5.69 5.23
CA THR A 35 8.80 5.06 6.50
C THR A 35 7.52 4.29 6.32
N GLU A 36 7.50 3.08 6.87
CA GLU A 36 6.32 2.22 6.91
C GLU A 36 5.97 1.92 8.37
N HIS A 37 4.67 1.88 8.66
CA HIS A 37 4.22 1.43 9.96
C HIS A 37 2.85 0.77 9.88
N GLU A 38 2.70 -0.34 10.58
CA GLU A 38 1.46 -1.06 10.72
C GLU A 38 0.74 -0.70 12.01
N LYS A 39 -0.58 -0.69 11.95
CA LYS A 39 -1.47 -0.46 13.09
C LYS A 39 -2.43 -1.64 13.18
N THR A 40 -2.64 -2.19 14.37
CA THR A 40 -3.57 -3.31 14.58
C THR A 40 -4.91 -2.79 15.11
N PRO A 41 -5.92 -2.57 14.24
CA PRO A 41 -7.21 -2.06 14.67
C PRO A 41 -7.99 -3.11 15.48
N PHE A 42 -8.68 -2.65 16.52
CA PHE A 42 -9.52 -3.50 17.36
C PHE A 42 -10.83 -2.79 17.74
N THR A 43 -11.88 -3.56 18.04
CA THR A 43 -13.16 -3.04 18.51
C THR A 43 -13.05 -2.62 19.98
N LEU A 44 -13.53 -1.42 20.33
CA LEU A 44 -13.53 -0.98 21.74
C LEU A 44 -14.35 -1.91 22.64
N GLU A 45 -15.46 -2.42 22.13
CA GLU A 45 -16.20 -3.48 22.80
C GLU A 45 -15.53 -4.83 22.54
N GLY A 46 -14.97 -5.43 23.59
CA GLY A 46 -14.42 -6.79 23.55
C GLY A 46 -13.05 -6.93 22.90
N HIS A 47 -12.42 -5.85 22.44
CA HIS A 47 -11.04 -5.83 21.91
C HIS A 47 -10.76 -6.87 20.83
N ARG A 48 -11.76 -7.12 19.96
CA ARG A 48 -11.64 -8.10 18.87
C ARG A 48 -10.98 -7.46 17.65
N PRO A 49 -10.30 -8.25 16.80
CA PRO A 49 -9.85 -7.77 15.49
C PRO A 49 -11.01 -7.15 14.71
N VAL A 50 -10.75 -6.06 13.98
CA VAL A 50 -11.77 -5.43 13.14
C VAL A 50 -11.99 -6.28 11.88
N PRO A 51 -13.22 -6.73 11.60
CA PRO A 51 -13.51 -7.47 10.38
C PRO A 51 -13.38 -6.57 9.14
N TYR A 52 -13.23 -7.16 7.96
CA TYR A 52 -13.26 -6.37 6.72
C TYR A 52 -14.64 -5.73 6.48
N GLU A 53 -15.69 -6.54 6.59
CA GLU A 53 -17.07 -6.15 6.29
C GLU A 53 -17.74 -5.36 7.42
N GLY A 54 -18.81 -4.64 7.08
CA GLY A 54 -19.70 -3.96 8.02
C GLY A 54 -19.40 -2.48 8.21
N THR A 55 -20.34 -1.76 8.83
CA THR A 55 -20.30 -0.29 8.99
C THR A 55 -19.14 0.20 9.86
N ARG A 56 -18.50 -0.70 10.61
CA ARG A 56 -17.32 -0.44 11.44
C ARG A 56 -16.14 -1.34 11.05
N GLY A 57 -16.15 -1.89 9.83
CA GLY A 57 -15.11 -2.75 9.30
C GLY A 57 -13.97 -1.98 8.61
N ILE A 58 -12.93 -2.71 8.20
CA ILE A 58 -11.80 -2.14 7.46
C ILE A 58 -12.24 -1.51 6.13
N GLY A 59 -13.19 -2.12 5.42
CA GLY A 59 -13.70 -1.56 4.15
C GLY A 59 -14.31 -0.17 4.34
N ALA A 60 -15.16 0.00 5.37
CA ALA A 60 -15.75 1.29 5.70
C ALA A 60 -14.69 2.33 6.13
N LEU A 61 -13.62 1.89 6.80
CA LEU A 61 -12.48 2.77 7.13
C LEU A 61 -11.76 3.24 5.86
N LEU A 62 -11.47 2.35 4.91
CA LEU A 62 -10.83 2.69 3.65
C LEU A 62 -11.69 3.64 2.80
N GLU A 63 -13.00 3.40 2.70
CA GLU A 63 -13.94 4.31 2.03
C GLU A 63 -13.97 5.69 2.68
N GLY A 64 -13.97 5.75 4.01
CA GLY A 64 -13.88 7.01 4.75
C GLY A 64 -12.57 7.75 4.47
N MET A 65 -11.44 7.04 4.46
CA MET A 65 -10.13 7.60 4.15
C MET A 65 -10.04 8.08 2.70
N GLN A 66 -10.63 7.35 1.75
CA GLN A 66 -10.73 7.75 0.35
C GLN A 66 -11.41 9.12 0.22
N LEU A 67 -12.55 9.30 0.88
CA LEU A 67 -13.31 10.56 0.87
C LEU A 67 -12.53 11.72 1.51
N LEU A 68 -11.83 11.45 2.61
CA LEU A 68 -11.08 12.48 3.35
C LEU A 68 -9.80 12.92 2.63
N LEU A 69 -9.09 11.97 2.02
CA LEU A 69 -7.79 12.21 1.40
C LEU A 69 -7.89 12.53 -0.10
N GLY A 70 -8.99 12.14 -0.75
CA GLY A 70 -9.11 12.19 -2.21
C GLY A 70 -8.19 11.22 -2.95
N TRP A 71 -7.68 10.19 -2.25
CA TRP A 71 -6.77 9.20 -2.81
C TRP A 71 -7.53 8.18 -3.68
N GLU A 72 -6.82 7.56 -4.62
CA GLU A 72 -7.42 6.56 -5.51
C GLU A 72 -7.50 5.18 -4.83
N PRO A 73 -8.62 4.46 -4.98
CA PRO A 73 -8.77 3.13 -4.40
C PRO A 73 -7.97 2.10 -5.19
N ILE A 74 -7.36 1.20 -4.44
CA ILE A 74 -6.79 -0.03 -4.97
C ILE A 74 -7.78 -1.15 -4.70
N THR A 75 -8.19 -1.86 -5.74
CA THR A 75 -9.25 -2.87 -5.64
C THR A 75 -8.79 -4.26 -6.07
N GLU A 76 -9.16 -5.27 -5.30
CA GLU A 76 -9.01 -6.68 -5.65
C GLU A 76 -10.34 -7.41 -5.43
N ASN A 77 -10.80 -8.20 -6.41
CA ASN A 77 -12.07 -8.94 -6.33
C ASN A 77 -13.29 -8.07 -5.93
N GLY A 78 -13.32 -6.81 -6.40
CA GLY A 78 -14.39 -5.86 -6.09
C GLY A 78 -14.34 -5.26 -4.68
N LYS A 79 -13.26 -5.48 -3.93
CA LYS A 79 -13.03 -4.95 -2.58
C LYS A 79 -11.91 -3.92 -2.60
N ILE A 80 -12.07 -2.80 -1.90
CA ILE A 80 -10.99 -1.82 -1.69
C ILE A 80 -10.02 -2.44 -0.68
N ILE A 81 -8.76 -2.61 -1.08
CA ILE A 81 -7.68 -3.20 -0.27
C ILE A 81 -6.58 -2.20 0.08
N GLY A 82 -6.69 -0.97 -0.41
CA GLY A 82 -5.71 0.08 -0.18
C GLY A 82 -6.09 1.39 -0.85
N LEU A 83 -5.26 2.41 -0.61
CA LEU A 83 -5.39 3.73 -1.21
C LEU A 83 -4.01 4.20 -1.68
N HIS A 84 -3.98 5.01 -2.73
CA HIS A 84 -2.74 5.58 -3.25
C HIS A 84 -2.89 7.09 -3.47
N ASP A 85 -1.89 7.84 -3.01
CA ASP A 85 -1.77 9.27 -3.27
C ASP A 85 -1.33 9.54 -4.71
N VAL A 86 -2.20 10.18 -5.49
CA VAL A 86 -1.91 10.56 -6.88
C VAL A 86 -0.90 11.71 -7.03
N THR A 87 -0.51 12.34 -5.93
CA THR A 87 0.37 13.53 -5.92
C THR A 87 1.67 13.33 -5.15
N GLY A 88 1.63 12.64 -4.02
CA GLY A 88 2.70 12.63 -3.02
C GLY A 88 3.44 11.32 -2.85
N GLY A 89 3.03 10.22 -3.50
CA GLY A 89 3.75 8.94 -3.45
C GLY A 89 3.60 8.16 -2.14
N GLY A 90 2.58 8.45 -1.33
CA GLY A 90 2.18 7.63 -0.19
C GLY A 90 1.12 6.59 -0.56
N ALA A 91 1.01 5.54 0.24
CA ALA A 91 0.00 4.49 0.07
C ALA A 91 -0.49 3.95 1.41
N ILE A 92 -1.75 3.50 1.42
CA ILE A 92 -2.34 2.70 2.48
C ILE A 92 -2.56 1.30 1.94
N SER A 93 -2.18 0.29 2.72
CA SER A 93 -2.25 -1.15 2.40
C SER A 93 -2.84 -1.92 3.58
N LEU A 94 -3.31 -3.14 3.29
CA LEU A 94 -3.72 -4.11 4.30
C LEU A 94 -2.77 -5.30 4.29
N GLU A 95 -2.32 -5.68 5.47
CA GLU A 95 -1.60 -6.93 5.70
C GLU A 95 -2.58 -8.10 5.90
N PRO A 96 -2.13 -9.37 5.81
CA PRO A 96 -3.02 -10.53 5.85
C PRO A 96 -3.93 -10.64 7.08
N GLY A 97 -3.54 -10.01 8.21
CA GLY A 97 -4.32 -9.99 9.45
C GLY A 97 -5.25 -8.77 9.60
N GLY A 98 -5.34 -7.91 8.58
CA GLY A 98 -6.10 -6.65 8.62
C GLY A 98 -5.36 -5.51 9.32
N GLN A 99 -4.03 -5.63 9.53
CA GLN A 99 -3.22 -4.49 9.95
C GLN A 99 -3.30 -3.40 8.90
N PHE A 100 -3.45 -2.16 9.38
CA PHE A 100 -3.61 -0.99 8.56
C PHE A 100 -2.25 -0.32 8.41
N GLU A 101 -1.68 -0.39 7.22
CA GLU A 101 -0.35 0.12 6.92
C GLU A 101 -0.42 1.52 6.30
N LEU A 102 0.58 2.35 6.61
CA LEU A 102 0.90 3.54 5.81
C LEU A 102 2.33 3.38 5.32
N SER A 103 2.51 3.38 4.00
CA SER A 103 3.79 3.59 3.34
C SER A 103 3.92 5.04 2.92
N GLY A 104 4.87 5.74 3.55
CA GLY A 104 5.08 7.17 3.37
C GLY A 104 5.86 7.50 2.10
N ALA A 105 5.67 8.73 1.61
CA ALA A 105 6.45 9.29 0.53
C ALA A 105 7.96 9.24 0.84
N PRO A 106 8.83 9.10 -0.19
CA PRO A 106 10.27 9.24 -0.01
C PRO A 106 10.63 10.72 0.22
N VAL A 107 11.00 11.08 1.46
CA VAL A 107 11.36 12.46 1.86
C VAL A 107 12.85 12.67 2.07
#